data_AF-A0A6N2AFD6-F1
#
_entry.id   AF-A0A6N2AFD6-F1
#
_cell.length_a   1.000
_cell.length_b   1.000
_cell.length_c   1.000
_cell.angle_alpha   90.00
_cell.angle_beta   90.00
_cell.angle_gamma   90.00
#
_symmetry.space_group_name_H-M   'P 1'
#
loop_
_entity.id
_entity.type
_entity.pdbx_description
1 polymer ?
#
loop_
_entity_poly.entity_id
_entity_poly.type
_entity_poly.pdbx_seq_one_letter_code
_entity_poly.pdbx_strand_id
1 'polypeptide(L)'
;MSSSVSTTSVHVTALDGLVNVNSLFTIAVFVGLSLTTPGQKSLEDRTACDAGIDIVKKLLVFEVVSFSFFLFSSLVAQGLKLAINLLNSKDVDEAFRAHINLKVLRLGMMASAIGSVMGCLFLMLSIVNVIQIRLGVLSCGSKSAIHAVSTLLVLVTSALVVYISTAIYAFLH
;
A
#
# COMPACT_ATOMS: atom_id res chain seq x y z
N MET A 1 46.69 -4.47 -3.01
CA MET A 1 46.42 -5.70 -2.24
C MET A 1 45.70 -5.30 -0.96
N SER A 2 44.66 -5.93 -0.46
CA SER A 2 43.56 -6.75 -0.96
C SER A 2 42.56 -6.73 0.20
N SER A 3 41.29 -6.69 -0.14
CA SER A 3 40.10 -6.52 0.71
C SER A 3 39.85 -7.62 1.75
N SER A 4 38.76 -7.40 2.53
CA SER A 4 37.94 -8.36 3.31
C SER A 4 38.21 -8.33 4.82
N VAL A 5 37.25 -8.27 5.75
CA VAL A 5 35.82 -8.66 5.77
C VAL A 5 35.10 -7.75 6.80
N SER A 6 34.08 -7.02 6.38
CA SER A 6 33.10 -6.38 7.28
C SER A 6 31.71 -6.86 6.88
N THR A 7 31.33 -8.06 7.35
CA THR A 7 30.05 -8.70 7.03
C THR A 7 29.38 -9.25 8.28
N THR A 8 28.90 -8.36 9.16
CA THR A 8 27.96 -8.72 10.23
C THR A 8 27.16 -7.48 10.66
N SER A 9 26.39 -6.89 9.75
CA SER A 9 25.44 -5.82 10.12
C SER A 9 24.28 -5.63 9.13
N VAL A 10 23.86 -6.68 8.42
CA VAL A 10 22.74 -6.57 7.44
C VAL A 10 21.58 -7.52 7.77
N HIS A 11 21.47 -7.96 9.02
CA HIS A 11 20.35 -8.80 9.48
C HIS A 11 19.61 -8.23 10.69
N VAL A 12 19.32 -6.93 10.69
CA VAL A 12 18.33 -6.31 11.60
C VAL A 12 17.51 -5.20 10.92
N THR A 13 18.07 -4.50 9.92
CA THR A 13 17.42 -3.32 9.31
C THR A 13 16.21 -3.62 8.42
N ALA A 14 16.02 -4.86 7.96
CA ALA A 14 14.85 -5.21 7.14
C ALA A 14 13.59 -5.54 7.97
N LEU A 15 13.76 -5.91 9.24
CA LEU A 15 12.63 -6.18 10.14
C LEU A 15 12.08 -4.87 10.73
N ASP A 16 12.93 -3.87 10.94
CA ASP A 16 12.56 -2.54 11.43
C ASP A 16 11.65 -1.77 10.45
N GLY A 17 11.95 -1.87 9.15
CA GLY A 17 11.11 -1.31 8.10
C GLY A 17 9.69 -1.91 8.09
N LEU A 18 9.53 -3.18 8.44
CA LEU A 18 8.25 -3.88 8.41
C LEU A 18 7.32 -3.50 9.55
N VAL A 19 7.83 -3.50 10.79
CA VAL A 19 7.04 -3.13 11.97
C VAL A 19 6.56 -1.69 11.83
N ASN A 20 7.35 -0.85 11.16
CA ASN A 20 7.00 0.53 10.88
C ASN A 20 5.88 0.70 9.83
N VAL A 21 5.88 -0.02 8.68
CA VAL A 21 4.78 0.13 7.70
C VAL A 21 3.46 -0.48 8.20
N ASN A 22 3.53 -1.61 8.90
CA ASN A 22 2.34 -2.22 9.51
C ASN A 22 1.77 -1.36 10.64
N SER A 23 2.63 -0.71 11.43
CA SER A 23 2.23 0.23 12.46
C SER A 23 1.65 1.53 11.87
N LEU A 24 2.30 2.13 10.85
CA LEU A 24 1.78 3.30 10.13
C LEU A 24 0.41 3.03 9.52
N PHE A 25 0.24 1.84 8.93
CA PHE A 25 -1.03 1.46 8.34
C PHE A 25 -2.11 1.24 9.42
N THR A 26 -1.76 0.60 10.55
CA THR A 26 -2.69 0.43 11.68
C THR A 26 -3.08 1.79 12.28
N ILE A 27 -2.15 2.74 12.35
CA ILE A 27 -2.42 4.11 12.79
C ILE A 27 -3.39 4.79 11.81
N ALA A 28 -3.21 4.63 10.50
CA ALA A 28 -4.14 5.17 9.50
C ALA A 28 -5.57 4.62 9.72
N VAL A 29 -5.72 3.30 9.96
CA VAL A 29 -7.01 2.66 10.30
C VAL A 29 -7.66 3.27 11.53
N PHE A 30 -6.89 3.44 12.61
CA PHE A 30 -7.41 4.03 13.83
C PHE A 30 -7.72 5.53 13.70
N VAL A 31 -6.95 6.25 12.88
CA VAL A 31 -7.20 7.66 12.57
C VAL A 31 -8.44 7.80 11.67
N GLY A 32 -8.62 6.94 10.66
CA GLY A 32 -9.80 6.87 9.81
C GLY A 32 -11.08 6.67 10.62
N LEU A 33 -11.04 5.70 11.55
CA LEU A 33 -12.14 5.46 12.51
C LEU A 33 -12.41 6.66 13.41
N SER A 34 -11.36 7.32 13.93
CA SER A 34 -11.49 8.51 14.80
C SER A 34 -12.10 9.72 14.07
N LEU A 35 -11.88 9.82 12.76
CA LEU A 35 -12.40 10.90 11.93
C LEU A 35 -13.85 10.68 11.47
N THR A 36 -14.41 9.48 11.66
CA THR A 36 -15.76 9.08 11.20
C THR A 36 -16.88 9.26 12.24
N THR A 37 -16.82 10.28 13.09
CA THR A 37 -17.92 10.55 14.02
C THR A 37 -19.20 10.92 13.24
N PRO A 38 -20.33 10.23 13.46
CA PRO A 38 -21.58 10.55 12.78
C PRO A 38 -22.02 12.00 13.08
N GLY A 39 -22.37 12.76 12.04
CA GLY A 39 -22.87 14.14 12.19
C GLY A 39 -21.80 15.24 12.22
N GLN A 40 -20.57 14.96 11.75
CA GLN A 40 -19.60 16.04 11.53
C GLN A 40 -20.00 16.87 10.32
N LYS A 41 -20.30 18.15 10.56
CA LYS A 41 -20.46 19.13 9.49
C LYS A 41 -19.17 19.25 8.68
N SER A 42 -19.29 19.13 7.38
CA SER A 42 -18.29 19.61 6.43
C SER A 42 -17.89 21.07 6.72
N LEU A 43 -16.68 21.46 6.31
CA LEU A 43 -16.23 22.86 6.28
C LEU A 43 -17.02 23.72 5.27
N GLU A 44 -17.91 23.11 4.49
CA GLU A 44 -18.85 23.79 3.61
C GLU A 44 -20.07 24.30 4.40
N ASP A 45 -20.40 25.59 4.27
CA ASP A 45 -21.46 26.26 5.04
C ASP A 45 -22.88 25.72 4.73
N ARG A 46 -23.02 24.99 3.62
CA ARG A 46 -24.29 24.42 3.15
C ARG A 46 -24.50 23.01 3.70
N THR A 47 -25.49 22.84 4.56
CA THR A 47 -25.89 21.53 5.11
C THR A 47 -26.28 20.49 4.04
N ALA A 48 -26.73 20.94 2.87
CA ALA A 48 -27.03 20.05 1.73
C ALA A 48 -25.79 19.36 1.13
N CYS A 49 -24.59 19.85 1.46
CA CYS A 49 -23.32 19.36 0.95
C CYS A 49 -22.56 18.49 1.96
N ASP A 50 -23.20 18.17 3.09
CA ASP A 50 -22.61 17.33 4.12
C ASP A 50 -22.55 15.86 3.68
N ALA A 51 -21.51 15.16 4.10
CA ALA A 51 -21.32 13.78 3.70
C ALA A 51 -22.29 12.85 4.41
N GLY A 52 -23.06 12.08 3.64
CA GLY A 52 -23.97 11.09 4.18
C GLY A 52 -23.26 9.90 4.84
N ILE A 53 -24.00 9.17 5.68
CA ILE A 53 -23.55 7.95 6.38
C ILE A 53 -23.05 6.87 5.39
N ASP A 54 -23.53 6.88 4.14
CA ASP A 54 -23.06 5.99 3.08
C ASP A 54 -21.56 6.18 2.75
N ILE A 55 -21.09 7.44 2.68
CA ILE A 55 -19.69 7.77 2.40
C ILE A 55 -18.79 7.30 3.55
N VAL A 56 -19.26 7.46 4.80
CA VAL A 56 -18.58 6.99 6.00
C VAL A 56 -18.44 5.47 6.01
N LYS A 57 -19.51 4.73 5.68
CA LYS A 57 -19.45 3.26 5.57
C LYS A 57 -18.48 2.82 4.47
N LYS A 58 -18.52 3.48 3.30
CA LYS A 58 -17.61 3.17 2.19
C LYS A 58 -16.15 3.45 2.53
N LEU A 59 -15.87 4.53 3.27
CA LEU A 59 -14.53 4.82 3.80
C LEU A 59 -13.99 3.62 4.59
N LEU A 60 -14.74 3.14 5.59
CA LEU A 60 -14.31 2.01 6.42
C LEU A 60 -14.10 0.74 5.62
N VAL A 61 -14.99 0.43 4.68
CA VAL A 61 -14.85 -0.75 3.80
C VAL A 61 -13.60 -0.65 2.94
N PHE A 62 -13.38 0.49 2.27
CA PHE A 62 -12.20 0.67 1.42
C PHE A 62 -10.90 0.64 2.22
N GLU A 63 -10.91 1.18 3.43
CA GLU A 63 -9.77 1.14 4.33
C GLU A 63 -9.41 -0.30 4.74
N VAL A 64 -10.38 -1.07 5.25
CA VAL A 64 -10.17 -2.47 5.66
C VAL A 64 -9.75 -3.34 4.47
N VAL A 65 -10.33 -3.12 3.29
CA VAL A 65 -9.96 -3.86 2.08
C VAL A 65 -8.55 -3.50 1.63
N SER A 66 -8.21 -2.21 1.59
CA SER A 66 -6.85 -1.76 1.24
C SER A 66 -5.80 -2.33 2.19
N PHE A 67 -6.11 -2.40 3.48
CA PHE A 67 -5.27 -3.00 4.50
C PHE A 67 -4.94 -4.45 4.18
N SER A 68 -5.99 -5.21 3.90
CA SER A 68 -5.88 -6.63 3.64
C SER A 68 -4.97 -6.90 2.45
N PHE A 69 -5.07 -6.09 1.39
CA PHE A 69 -4.19 -6.17 0.23
C PHE A 69 -2.74 -5.77 0.53
N PHE A 70 -2.51 -4.71 1.31
CA PHE A 70 -1.15 -4.34 1.71
C PHE A 70 -0.51 -5.35 2.66
N LEU A 71 -1.27 -5.89 3.61
CA LEU A 71 -0.84 -6.99 4.48
C LEU A 71 -0.47 -8.21 3.65
N PHE A 72 -1.36 -8.63 2.74
CA PHE A 72 -1.11 -9.75 1.86
C PHE A 72 0.17 -9.54 1.05
N SER A 73 0.31 -8.38 0.39
CA SER A 73 1.50 -8.06 -0.40
C SER A 73 2.78 -8.10 0.43
N SER A 74 2.75 -7.52 1.64
CA SER A 74 3.88 -7.48 2.55
C SER A 74 4.25 -8.89 3.04
N LEU A 75 3.28 -9.70 3.44
CA LEU A 75 3.49 -11.08 3.88
C LEU A 75 4.09 -11.95 2.77
N VAL A 76 3.60 -11.80 1.54
CA VAL A 76 4.15 -12.51 0.38
C VAL A 76 5.60 -12.09 0.12
N ALA A 77 5.90 -10.79 0.12
CA ALA A 77 7.26 -10.28 -0.10
C ALA A 77 8.23 -10.76 0.99
N GLN A 78 7.82 -10.72 2.25
CA GLN A 78 8.62 -11.20 3.38
C GLN A 78 8.82 -12.71 3.35
N GLY A 79 7.74 -13.47 3.12
CA GLY A 79 7.79 -14.92 3.01
C GLY A 79 8.74 -15.34 1.89
N LEU A 80 8.75 -14.60 0.79
CA LEU A 80 9.65 -14.82 -0.32
C LEU A 80 11.10 -14.50 0.02
N LYS A 81 11.35 -13.38 0.72
CA LYS A 81 12.69 -13.02 1.21
C LYS A 81 13.24 -14.07 2.19
N LEU A 82 12.41 -14.55 3.11
CA LEU A 82 12.76 -15.61 4.05
C LEU A 82 13.05 -16.92 3.31
N ALA A 83 12.20 -17.29 2.35
CA ALA A 83 12.40 -18.47 1.52
C ALA A 83 13.75 -18.40 0.79
N ILE A 84 14.08 -17.28 0.12
CA ILE A 84 15.38 -17.09 -0.53
C ILE A 84 16.53 -17.25 0.46
N ASN A 85 16.43 -16.67 1.66
CA ASN A 85 17.51 -16.73 2.65
C ASN A 85 17.75 -18.16 3.18
N LEU A 86 16.68 -18.89 3.52
CA LEU A 86 16.78 -20.30 3.92
C LEU A 86 17.30 -21.17 2.79
N LEU A 87 16.90 -20.83 1.56
CA LEU A 87 17.34 -21.54 0.39
C LEU A 87 18.85 -21.31 0.18
N ASN A 88 19.36 -20.09 0.27
CA ASN A 88 20.78 -19.81 0.10
C ASN A 88 21.66 -20.51 1.18
N SER A 89 21.10 -20.83 2.35
CA SER A 89 21.80 -21.52 3.44
C SER A 89 21.89 -23.06 3.29
N LYS A 90 21.26 -23.67 2.28
CA LYS A 90 21.19 -25.13 2.09
C LYS A 90 21.84 -25.51 0.76
N ASP A 91 23.11 -25.94 0.82
CA ASP A 91 23.94 -26.40 -0.33
C ASP A 91 23.39 -27.70 -0.93
N VAL A 92 22.41 -27.61 -1.82
CA VAL A 92 21.93 -28.74 -2.63
C VAL A 92 21.73 -28.30 -4.08
N ASP A 93 22.28 -29.10 -5.01
CA ASP A 93 22.26 -29.02 -6.48
C ASP A 93 21.56 -27.79 -7.11
N GLU A 94 22.38 -26.86 -7.61
CA GLU A 94 21.96 -25.51 -8.00
C GLU A 94 21.05 -25.45 -9.24
N ALA A 95 21.19 -26.39 -10.19
CA ALA A 95 20.54 -26.30 -11.50
C ALA A 95 19.01 -26.54 -11.45
N PHE A 96 18.56 -27.54 -10.68
CA PHE A 96 17.12 -27.86 -10.58
C PHE A 96 16.37 -26.85 -9.69
N ARG A 97 17.07 -26.32 -8.69
CA ARG A 97 16.53 -25.36 -7.74
C ARG A 97 16.37 -23.95 -8.30
N ALA A 98 17.33 -23.50 -9.10
CA ALA A 98 17.27 -22.21 -9.76
C ALA A 98 15.97 -22.05 -10.56
N HIS A 99 15.53 -23.09 -11.26
CA HIS A 99 14.33 -23.04 -12.12
C HIS A 99 13.01 -23.02 -11.32
N ILE A 100 12.88 -23.83 -10.25
CA ILE A 100 11.66 -23.87 -9.42
C ILE A 100 11.54 -22.60 -8.58
N ASN A 101 12.64 -22.12 -8.00
CA ASN A 101 12.62 -20.92 -7.18
C ASN A 101 12.31 -19.68 -8.03
N LEU A 102 12.78 -19.60 -9.29
CA LEU A 102 12.43 -18.51 -10.20
C LEU A 102 10.92 -18.44 -10.50
N LYS A 103 10.24 -19.59 -10.68
CA LYS A 103 8.77 -19.59 -10.89
C LYS A 103 8.00 -19.15 -9.65
N VAL A 104 8.36 -19.67 -8.48
CA VAL A 104 7.71 -19.30 -7.20
C VAL A 104 8.00 -17.84 -6.84
N LEU A 105 9.24 -17.39 -7.03
CA LEU A 105 9.68 -16.01 -6.85
C LEU A 105 8.94 -15.06 -7.78
N ARG A 106 8.80 -15.43 -9.05
CA ARG A 106 8.05 -14.64 -10.03
C ARG A 106 6.57 -14.54 -9.66
N LEU A 107 5.96 -15.66 -9.28
CA LEU A 107 4.55 -15.68 -8.84
C LEU A 107 4.35 -14.85 -7.57
N GLY A 108 5.25 -14.99 -6.59
CA GLY A 108 5.22 -14.25 -5.32
C GLY A 108 5.39 -12.75 -5.53
N MET A 109 6.37 -12.33 -6.34
CA MET A 109 6.53 -10.92 -6.70
C MET A 109 5.30 -10.38 -7.45
N MET A 110 4.69 -11.17 -8.36
CA MET A 110 3.50 -10.72 -9.10
C MET A 110 2.30 -10.56 -8.17
N ALA A 111 2.06 -11.54 -7.30
CA ALA A 111 0.99 -11.49 -6.31
C ALA A 111 1.18 -10.31 -5.35
N SER A 112 2.42 -10.07 -4.90
CA SER A 112 2.77 -8.90 -4.07
C SER A 112 2.55 -7.59 -4.82
N ALA A 113 3.01 -7.48 -6.06
CA ALA A 113 2.84 -6.28 -6.88
C ALA A 113 1.36 -5.95 -7.14
N ILE A 114 0.55 -6.94 -7.52
CA ILE A 114 -0.89 -6.80 -7.72
C ILE A 114 -1.57 -6.41 -6.41
N GLY A 115 -1.22 -7.06 -5.29
CA GLY A 115 -1.72 -6.70 -3.97
C GLY A 115 -1.44 -5.24 -3.62
N SER A 116 -0.22 -4.76 -3.84
CA SER A 116 0.15 -3.36 -3.59
C SER A 116 -0.63 -2.39 -4.46
N VAL A 117 -0.81 -2.69 -5.77
CA VAL A 117 -1.59 -1.83 -6.67
C VAL A 117 -3.05 -1.75 -6.22
N MET A 118 -3.68 -2.89 -5.91
CA MET A 118 -5.06 -2.93 -5.42
C MET A 118 -5.19 -2.18 -4.08
N GLY A 119 -4.25 -2.38 -3.15
CA GLY A 119 -4.18 -1.65 -1.90
C GLY A 119 -4.13 -0.14 -2.10
N CYS A 120 -3.25 0.35 -3.00
CA CYS A 120 -3.13 1.77 -3.32
C CYS A 120 -4.41 2.35 -3.91
N LEU A 121 -5.11 1.62 -4.79
CA LEU A 121 -6.37 2.08 -5.38
C LEU A 121 -7.47 2.22 -4.33
N PHE A 122 -7.65 1.22 -3.47
CA PHE A 122 -8.66 1.30 -2.40
C PHE A 122 -8.32 2.36 -1.36
N LEU A 123 -7.05 2.52 -0.99
CA LEU A 123 -6.61 3.57 -0.08
C LEU A 123 -6.88 4.96 -0.67
N MET A 124 -6.60 5.15 -1.96
CA MET A 124 -6.90 6.40 -2.65
C MET A 124 -8.41 6.71 -2.64
N LEU A 125 -9.26 5.72 -2.89
CA LEU A 125 -10.73 5.87 -2.78
C LEU A 125 -11.15 6.22 -1.35
N SER A 126 -10.52 5.63 -0.34
CA SER A 126 -10.76 5.97 1.07
C SER A 126 -10.42 7.44 1.37
N ILE A 127 -9.26 7.93 0.93
CA ILE A 127 -8.86 9.34 1.11
C ILE A 127 -9.84 10.28 0.39
N VAL A 128 -10.35 9.91 -0.79
CA VAL A 128 -11.38 10.71 -1.48
C VAL A 128 -12.67 10.78 -0.65
N ASN A 129 -13.06 9.72 0.05
CA ASN A 129 -14.20 9.75 0.97
C ASN A 129 -13.91 10.64 2.20
N VAL A 130 -12.68 10.61 2.74
CA VAL A 130 -12.26 11.54 3.82
C VAL A 130 -12.37 13.00 3.37
N ILE A 131 -11.92 13.30 2.15
CA ILE A 131 -12.04 14.65 1.56
C ILE A 131 -13.51 15.05 1.47
N GLN A 132 -14.40 14.16 1.04
CA GLN A 132 -15.84 14.42 0.98
C GLN A 132 -16.46 14.69 2.34
N ILE A 133 -16.03 13.97 3.39
CA ILE A 133 -16.50 14.19 4.77
C ILE A 133 -16.03 15.54 5.32
N ARG A 134 -14.83 15.99 4.95
CA ARG A 134 -14.23 17.23 5.48
C ARG A 134 -14.59 18.48 4.68
N LEU A 135 -14.57 18.40 3.36
CA LEU A 135 -14.75 19.53 2.44
C LEU A 135 -16.11 19.52 1.73
N GLY A 136 -16.91 18.48 1.94
CA GLY A 136 -18.25 18.34 1.36
C GLY A 136 -18.25 17.48 0.09
N VAL A 137 -19.44 17.01 -0.28
CA VAL A 137 -19.63 16.14 -1.44
C VAL A 137 -19.17 16.83 -2.73
N LEU A 138 -18.50 16.11 -3.64
CA LEU A 138 -17.98 16.69 -4.89
C LEU A 138 -19.10 17.30 -5.77
N SER A 139 -20.32 16.79 -5.65
CA SER A 139 -21.50 17.31 -6.36
C SER A 139 -21.81 18.78 -6.01
N CYS A 140 -21.36 19.26 -4.84
CA CYS A 140 -21.52 20.64 -4.42
C CYS A 140 -20.58 21.62 -5.16
N GLY A 141 -19.60 21.10 -5.92
CA GLY A 141 -18.71 21.92 -6.75
C GLY A 141 -17.65 22.71 -5.98
N SER A 142 -17.34 22.30 -4.74
CA SER A 142 -16.35 23.00 -3.92
C SER A 142 -14.96 22.96 -4.58
N LYS A 143 -14.42 24.13 -4.93
CA LYS A 143 -13.11 24.24 -5.61
C LYS A 143 -11.99 23.59 -4.81
N SER A 144 -12.02 23.73 -3.49
CA SER A 144 -11.04 23.13 -2.57
C SER A 144 -11.10 21.60 -2.59
N ALA A 145 -12.30 21.01 -2.56
CA ALA A 145 -12.47 19.55 -2.63
C ALA A 145 -12.00 19.00 -3.97
N ILE A 146 -12.38 19.65 -5.08
CA ILE A 146 -11.98 19.24 -6.43
C ILE A 146 -10.46 19.33 -6.60
N HIS A 147 -9.83 20.42 -6.15
CA HIS A 147 -8.39 20.60 -6.23
C HIS A 147 -7.63 19.56 -5.39
N ALA A 148 -8.11 19.26 -4.17
CA ALA A 148 -7.52 18.24 -3.31
C ALA A 148 -7.60 16.85 -3.94
N VAL A 149 -8.77 16.46 -4.46
CA VAL A 149 -8.96 15.16 -5.14
C VAL A 149 -8.12 15.08 -6.41
N SER A 150 -8.08 16.14 -7.22
CA SER A 150 -7.28 16.18 -8.44
C SER A 150 -5.79 16.02 -8.15
N THR A 151 -5.27 16.74 -7.15
CA THR A 151 -3.86 16.64 -6.73
C THR A 151 -3.53 15.23 -6.24
N LEU A 152 -4.39 14.66 -5.38
CA LEU A 152 -4.24 13.28 -4.89
C LEU A 152 -4.20 12.29 -6.06
N LEU A 153 -5.12 12.43 -7.03
CA LEU A 153 -5.22 11.54 -8.19
C LEU A 153 -3.96 11.59 -9.04
N VAL A 154 -3.44 12.78 -9.34
CA VAL A 154 -2.20 12.96 -10.12
C VAL A 154 -1.00 12.35 -9.39
N LEU A 155 -0.85 12.59 -8.09
CA LEU A 155 0.28 12.08 -7.30
C LEU A 155 0.24 10.55 -7.18
N VAL A 156 -0.91 9.97 -6.83
CA VAL A 156 -1.02 8.52 -6.64
C VAL A 156 -0.91 7.77 -7.97
N THR A 157 -1.52 8.29 -9.05
CA THR A 157 -1.43 7.65 -10.36
C THR A 157 -0.02 7.71 -10.94
N SER A 158 0.68 8.84 -10.82
CA SER A 158 2.07 8.93 -11.27
C SER A 158 2.99 7.98 -10.48
N ALA A 159 2.81 7.86 -9.16
CA ALA A 159 3.53 6.90 -8.34
C ALA A 159 3.24 5.44 -8.75
N LEU A 160 1.97 5.11 -9.01
CA LEU A 160 1.57 3.77 -9.49
C LEU A 160 2.18 3.45 -10.85
N VAL A 161 2.24 4.40 -11.78
CA VAL A 161 2.89 4.20 -13.08
C VAL A 161 4.36 3.86 -12.89
N VAL A 162 5.10 4.65 -12.09
CA VAL A 162 6.53 4.37 -11.81
C VAL A 162 6.70 3.00 -11.16
N TYR A 163 5.86 2.65 -10.20
CA TYR A 163 5.88 1.36 -9.53
C TYR A 163 5.65 0.19 -10.50
N ILE A 164 4.59 0.27 -11.31
CA ILE A 164 4.23 -0.77 -12.29
C ILE A 164 5.32 -0.89 -13.35
N SER A 165 5.85 0.22 -13.87
CA SER A 165 6.95 0.21 -14.83
C SER A 165 8.20 -0.45 -14.26
N THR A 166 8.56 -0.14 -13.00
CA THR A 166 9.70 -0.76 -12.32
C THR A 166 9.49 -2.25 -12.10
N ALA A 167 8.30 -2.64 -11.66
CA ALA A 167 7.94 -4.05 -11.47
C ALA A 167 8.05 -4.80 -12.80
N ILE A 168 7.43 -4.30 -13.88
CA ILE A 168 7.50 -4.91 -15.21
C ILE A 168 8.95 -5.01 -15.69
N TYR A 169 9.76 -3.96 -15.52
CA TYR A 169 11.17 -3.98 -15.89
C TYR A 169 11.94 -5.09 -15.15
N ALA A 170 11.77 -5.18 -13.83
CA ALA A 170 12.37 -6.23 -13.01
C ALA A 170 11.83 -7.65 -13.31
N PHE A 171 10.69 -7.77 -14.00
CA PHE A 171 10.16 -9.05 -14.45
C PHE A 171 10.61 -9.45 -15.86
N LEU A 172 10.97 -8.48 -16.68
CA LEU A 172 11.44 -8.69 -18.04
C LEU A 172 12.96 -8.87 -18.12
N HIS A 173 13.70 -8.28 -17.18
CA HIS A 173 15.17 -8.30 -17.10
C HIS A 173 15.63 -9.04 -15.84
#